data_AF-A0A411X1K6-F1
#
_entry.id   AF-A0A411X1K6-F1
#
_cell.length_a   1.000
_cell.length_b   1.000
_cell.length_c   1.000
_cell.angle_alpha   90.00
_cell.angle_beta   90.00
_cell.angle_gamma   90.00
#
_symmetry.space_group_name_H-M   'P 1'
#
loop_
_entity.id
_entity.type
_entity.pdbx_description
1 polymer ?
#
loop_
_entity_poly.entity_id
_entity_poly.type
_entity_poly.pdbx_seq_one_letter_code
_entity_poly.pdbx_strand_id
1 'polypeptide(L)'
;MRIRLSAEGQVTELGACIERLLARPVQAMNGRLISTEDGQPLAAKMLRDRFDAARVAAAAKAESAGLTDLAKRVRAFQFRDIRPKAASEIVSLDDANKLLGHSDNQITQRVYRRVGEVVKPTR
;
A
#
# COMPACT_ATOMS: atom_id res chain seq x y z
N MET A 1 -14.73 5.51 -10.93
CA MET A 1 -13.70 4.45 -10.84
C MET A 1 -14.31 3.24 -10.15
N ARG A 2 -14.25 2.04 -10.74
CA ARG A 2 -14.66 0.77 -10.12
C ARG A 2 -13.43 -0.13 -10.04
N ILE A 3 -13.15 -0.70 -8.87
CA ILE A 3 -12.02 -1.61 -8.66
C ILE A 3 -12.54 -3.05 -8.83
N ARG A 4 -11.84 -3.87 -9.63
CA ARG A 4 -12.23 -5.27 -9.87
C ARG A 4 -11.79 -6.16 -8.71
N LEU A 5 -12.72 -6.97 -8.18
CA LEU A 5 -12.46 -7.95 -7.12
C LEU A 5 -12.09 -9.34 -7.66
N SER A 6 -12.29 -9.56 -8.96
CA SER A 6 -11.87 -10.74 -9.69
C SER A 6 -11.27 -10.35 -11.04
N ALA A 7 -10.27 -11.10 -11.47
CA ALA A 7 -9.63 -10.99 -12.78
C ALA A 7 -9.38 -12.40 -13.32
N GLU A 8 -9.73 -12.65 -14.58
CA GLU A 8 -9.48 -13.95 -15.26
C GLU A 8 -10.02 -15.18 -14.49
N GLY A 9 -11.15 -15.02 -13.80
CA GLY A 9 -11.77 -16.09 -13.01
C GLY A 9 -11.12 -16.34 -11.64
N GLN A 10 -10.06 -15.60 -11.28
CA GLN A 10 -9.42 -15.65 -9.97
C GLN A 10 -9.81 -14.43 -9.12
N VAL A 11 -9.95 -14.64 -7.81
CA VAL A 11 -10.18 -13.58 -6.83
C VAL A 11 -8.88 -12.81 -6.64
N THR A 12 -8.93 -11.48 -6.73
CA THR A 12 -7.75 -10.64 -6.49
C THR A 12 -7.40 -10.62 -5.00
N GLU A 13 -6.17 -10.25 -4.63
CA GLU A 13 -5.81 -10.11 -3.20
C GLU A 13 -6.74 -9.14 -2.45
N LEU A 14 -7.22 -8.10 -3.14
CA LEU A 14 -8.24 -7.20 -2.61
C LEU A 14 -9.58 -7.92 -2.43
N GLY A 15 -10.02 -8.71 -3.41
CA GLY A 15 -11.22 -9.53 -3.30
C GLY A 15 -11.16 -10.47 -2.09
N ALA A 16 -10.08 -11.22 -1.94
CA ALA A 16 -9.86 -12.13 -0.81
C ALA A 16 -9.81 -11.37 0.53
N CYS A 17 -9.26 -10.15 0.54
CA CYS A 17 -9.26 -9.29 1.71
C CYS A 17 -10.67 -8.85 2.10
N ILE A 18 -11.50 -8.46 1.12
CA ILE A 18 -12.89 -8.06 1.35
C ILE A 18 -13.73 -9.24 1.83
N GLU A 19 -13.58 -10.42 1.23
CA GLU A 19 -14.27 -11.64 1.70
C GLU A 19 -13.95 -11.93 3.17
N ARG A 20 -12.67 -11.84 3.55
CA ARG A 20 -12.23 -12.01 4.95
C ARG A 20 -12.81 -10.95 5.89
N LEU A 21 -12.99 -9.71 5.41
CA LEU A 21 -13.61 -8.63 6.19
C LEU A 21 -15.10 -8.87 6.39
N LEU A 22 -15.81 -9.32 5.35
CA LEU A 22 -17.23 -9.62 5.40
C LEU A 22 -17.55 -10.85 6.26
N ALA A 23 -16.64 -11.82 6.33
CA ALA A 23 -16.79 -13.03 7.14
C ALA A 23 -16.58 -12.81 8.66
N ARG A 24 -16.28 -11.59 9.12
CA ARG A 24 -16.06 -11.30 10.54
C ARG A 24 -17.38 -11.37 11.33
N PRO A 25 -17.36 -11.89 12.57
CA PRO A 25 -18.55 -11.98 13.42
C PRO A 25 -19.09 -10.59 13.81
N VAL A 26 -18.21 -9.59 13.86
CA VAL A 26 -18.58 -8.19 14.09
C VAL A 26 -18.54 -7.45 12.75
N GLN A 27 -19.72 -7.03 12.28
CA GLN A 27 -19.84 -6.20 11.09
C GLN A 27 -19.55 -4.73 11.44
N ALA A 28 -18.92 -4.01 10.53
CA ALA A 28 -18.68 -2.58 10.71
C ALA A 28 -20.00 -1.83 10.88
N MET A 29 -20.16 -1.09 11.98
CA MET A 29 -21.43 -0.47 12.35
C MET A 29 -21.97 0.55 11.33
N ASN A 30 -21.15 1.01 10.37
CA ASN A 30 -21.50 2.12 9.48
C ASN A 30 -21.11 1.93 8.00
N GLY A 31 -21.00 0.68 7.53
CA GLY A 31 -20.69 0.39 6.11
C GLY A 31 -19.27 0.76 5.67
N ARG A 32 -18.37 1.08 6.61
CA ARG A 32 -16.95 1.28 6.32
C ARG A 32 -16.21 -0.06 6.27
N LEU A 33 -15.40 -0.23 5.22
CA LEU A 33 -14.60 -1.44 5.03
C LEU A 33 -13.46 -1.58 6.06
N ILE A 34 -12.95 -0.46 6.57
CA ILE A 34 -11.79 -0.45 7.46
C ILE A 34 -12.26 -0.13 8.89
N SER A 35 -12.32 -1.17 9.72
CA SER A 35 -12.82 -1.11 11.10
C SER A 35 -11.95 -1.93 12.05
N THR A 36 -12.02 -1.61 13.34
CA THR A 36 -11.44 -2.41 14.43
C THR A 36 -12.17 -3.74 14.57
N GLU A 37 -11.61 -4.63 15.40
CA GLU A 37 -12.22 -5.92 15.73
C GLU A 37 -13.60 -5.75 16.38
N ASP A 38 -13.79 -4.68 17.16
CA ASP A 38 -15.07 -4.30 17.76
C ASP A 38 -16.04 -3.60 16.78
N GLY A 39 -15.71 -3.57 15.48
CA GLY A 39 -16.57 -2.96 14.45
C GLY A 39 -16.53 -1.43 14.40
N GLN A 40 -15.64 -0.79 15.18
CA GLN A 40 -15.49 0.67 15.18
C GLN A 40 -14.70 1.13 13.95
N PRO A 41 -15.15 2.17 13.23
CA PRO A 41 -14.41 2.73 12.10
C PRO A 41 -13.00 3.16 12.47
N LEU A 42 -12.02 2.81 11.64
CA LEU A 42 -10.66 3.33 11.82
C LEU A 42 -10.57 4.80 11.41
N ALA A 43 -10.20 5.67 12.35
CA ALA A 43 -9.90 7.07 12.09
C ALA A 43 -8.50 7.24 11.45
N ALA A 44 -8.26 8.39 10.82
CA ALA A 44 -6.97 8.68 10.18
C ALA A 44 -5.78 8.61 11.17
N LYS A 45 -5.96 9.08 12.41
CA LYS A 45 -4.95 8.96 13.46
C LYS A 45 -4.67 7.50 13.81
N MET A 46 -5.73 6.69 13.94
CA MET A 46 -5.63 5.28 14.27
C MET A 46 -4.86 4.47 13.22
N LEU A 47 -5.01 4.83 11.93
CA LEU A 47 -4.24 4.25 10.84
C LEU A 47 -2.76 4.63 10.92
N ARG A 48 -2.49 5.92 11.16
CA ARG A 48 -1.11 6.42 11.31
C ARG A 48 -0.39 5.76 12.48
N ASP A 49 -1.02 5.72 13.65
CA ASP A 49 -0.43 5.14 14.85
C ASP A 49 -0.10 3.64 14.65
N ARG A 50 -1.00 2.89 14.01
CA ARG A 50 -0.78 1.47 13.66
C ARG A 50 0.36 1.29 12.67
N PHE A 51 0.44 2.16 11.66
CA PHE A 51 1.55 2.13 10.71
C PHE A 51 2.88 2.44 11.40
N ASP A 52 2.92 3.43 12.28
CA ASP A 52 4.15 3.78 13.01
C ASP A 52 4.62 2.62 13.89
N ALA A 53 3.70 1.95 14.60
CA ALA A 53 4.03 0.74 15.35
C ALA A 53 4.61 -0.36 14.45
N ALA A 54 3.98 -0.63 13.30
CA ALA A 54 4.46 -1.61 12.33
C ALA A 54 5.85 -1.25 11.76
N ARG A 55 6.08 0.04 11.48
CA ARG A 55 7.36 0.56 10.98
C ARG A 55 8.49 0.37 12.00
N VAL A 56 8.23 0.65 13.27
CA VAL A 56 9.20 0.42 14.35
C VAL A 56 9.54 -1.06 14.47
N ALA A 57 8.53 -1.93 14.49
CA ALA A 57 8.73 -3.38 14.56
C ALA A 57 9.52 -3.93 13.35
N ALA A 58 9.21 -3.47 12.14
CA ALA A 58 9.92 -3.86 10.93
C ALA A 58 11.38 -3.38 10.92
N ALA A 59 11.64 -2.15 11.38
CA ALA A 59 13.00 -1.64 11.50
C ALA A 59 13.83 -2.44 12.50
N ALA A 60 13.26 -2.75 13.67
CA ALA A 60 13.93 -3.57 14.69
C ALA A 60 14.26 -4.97 14.14
N LYS A 61 13.32 -5.61 13.44
CA LYS A 61 13.56 -6.92 12.80
C LYS A 61 14.68 -6.87 11.76
N ALA A 62 14.75 -5.80 10.97
CA ALA A 62 15.82 -5.63 9.99
C ALA A 62 17.19 -5.43 10.66
N GLU A 63 17.26 -4.72 11.78
CA GLU A 63 18.50 -4.58 12.56
C GLU A 63 18.96 -5.89 13.17
N SER A 64 18.05 -6.66 13.77
CA SER A 64 18.38 -7.98 14.31
C SER A 64 18.87 -8.95 13.24
N ALA A 65 18.50 -8.74 11.98
CA ALA A 65 18.99 -9.51 10.83
C ALA A 65 20.30 -8.96 10.22
N GLY A 66 20.91 -7.94 10.81
CA GLY A 66 22.13 -7.30 10.30
C GLY A 66 21.92 -6.41 9.07
N LEU A 67 20.67 -6.13 8.69
CA LEU A 67 20.30 -5.35 7.50
C LEU A 67 20.17 -3.85 7.86
N THR A 68 21.25 -3.24 8.30
CA THR A 68 21.27 -1.86 8.82
C THR A 68 20.76 -0.82 7.82
N ASP A 69 21.09 -0.96 6.54
CA ASP A 69 20.61 -0.03 5.50
C ASP A 69 19.11 -0.19 5.21
N LEU A 70 18.59 -1.42 5.28
CA LEU A 70 17.16 -1.67 5.19
C LEU A 70 16.43 -1.05 6.38
N ALA A 71 16.95 -1.21 7.60
CA ALA A 71 16.38 -0.62 8.80
C ALA A 71 16.31 0.91 8.72
N LYS A 72 17.37 1.57 8.22
CA LYS A 72 17.37 3.02 7.97
C LYS A 72 16.28 3.44 6.99
N ARG A 73 16.14 2.73 5.87
CA ARG A 73 15.11 2.99 4.85
C ARG A 73 13.70 2.81 5.41
N VAL A 74 13.46 1.73 6.17
CA VAL A 74 12.17 1.47 6.82
C VAL A 74 11.83 2.58 7.81
N ARG A 75 12.79 3.04 8.62
CA ARG A 75 12.57 4.17 9.53
C ARG A 75 12.22 5.48 8.82
N ALA A 76 12.84 5.74 7.67
CA ALA A 76 12.57 6.95 6.89
C ALA A 76 11.22 6.91 6.15
N PHE A 77 10.64 5.73 5.93
CA PHE A 77 9.39 5.56 5.19
C PHE A 77 8.19 6.03 6.00
N GLN A 78 7.36 6.92 5.44
CA GLN A 78 6.20 7.49 6.11
C GLN A 78 4.88 6.94 5.56
N PHE A 79 3.80 7.05 6.32
CA PHE A 79 2.49 6.51 5.91
C PHE A 79 2.00 7.10 4.58
N ARG A 80 2.30 8.37 4.32
CA ARG A 80 1.98 9.05 3.05
C ARG A 80 2.73 8.47 1.84
N ASP A 81 3.89 7.83 2.08
CA ASP A 81 4.75 7.27 1.04
C ASP A 81 4.20 5.95 0.48
N ILE A 82 3.16 5.36 1.12
CA ILE A 82 2.42 4.21 0.57
C ILE A 82 1.78 4.56 -0.77
N ARG A 83 1.26 5.78 -0.93
CA ARG A 83 0.61 6.21 -2.18
C ARG A 83 1.60 6.25 -3.37
N PRO A 84 2.78 6.88 -3.25
CA PRO A 84 3.79 6.79 -4.30
C PRO A 84 4.38 5.39 -4.49
N LYS A 85 4.51 4.60 -3.41
CA LYS A 85 4.97 3.21 -3.51
C LYS A 85 4.01 2.32 -4.30
N ALA A 86 2.71 2.37 -3.98
CA ALA A 86 1.69 1.58 -4.66
C ALA A 86 1.64 1.87 -6.18
N ALA A 87 1.78 3.14 -6.56
CA ALA A 87 1.85 3.49 -7.97
C ALA A 87 3.15 3.05 -8.65
N SER A 88 4.29 3.05 -7.94
CA SER A 88 5.57 2.56 -8.49
C SER A 88 5.61 1.05 -8.69
N GLU A 89 4.72 0.30 -8.03
CA GLU A 89 4.58 -1.16 -8.16
C GLU A 89 3.66 -1.58 -9.31
N ILE A 90 2.94 -0.63 -9.92
CA ILE A 90 2.10 -0.89 -11.08
C ILE A 90 2.94 -0.77 -12.34
N VAL A 91 3.00 -1.86 -13.11
CA VAL A 91 3.85 -1.99 -14.30
C VAL A 91 3.46 -1.00 -15.41
N SER A 92 2.18 -0.62 -15.48
CA SER A 92 1.64 0.31 -16.48
C SER A 92 1.41 1.71 -15.90
N LEU A 93 2.05 2.71 -16.50
CA LEU A 93 1.89 4.13 -16.13
C LEU A 93 0.45 4.63 -16.27
N ASP A 94 -0.30 4.11 -17.24
CA ASP A 94 -1.71 4.46 -17.48
C ASP A 94 -2.61 3.95 -16.34
N ASP A 95 -2.34 2.74 -15.85
CA ASP A 95 -3.06 2.15 -14.71
C ASP A 95 -2.70 2.84 -13.39
N ALA A 96 -1.44 3.22 -13.20
CA ALA A 96 -0.98 4.00 -12.05
C ALA A 96 -1.64 5.39 -12.00
N ASN A 97 -1.74 6.07 -13.16
CA ASN A 97 -2.42 7.36 -13.30
C ASN A 97 -3.92 7.27 -12.92
N LYS A 98 -4.61 6.27 -13.47
CA LYS A 98 -6.04 6.03 -13.19
C LYS A 98 -6.30 5.71 -11.71
N LEU A 99 -5.42 4.94 -11.06
CA LEU A 99 -5.53 4.59 -9.64
C LEU A 99 -5.33 5.81 -8.72
N LEU A 100 -4.45 6.73 -9.10
CA LEU A 100 -4.13 7.91 -8.29
C LEU A 100 -5.11 9.07 -8.43
N GLY A 101 -5.99 9.03 -9.44
CA GLY A 101 -7.02 10.05 -9.67
C GLY A 101 -6.47 11.41 -10.11
N HIS A 102 -5.30 11.44 -10.77
CA HIS A 102 -4.71 12.69 -11.27
C HIS A 102 -5.20 12.97 -12.70
N SER A 103 -5.75 14.16 -12.92
CA SER A 103 -6.15 14.66 -14.25
C SER A 103 -4.99 15.22 -15.07
N ASP A 104 -3.78 15.31 -14.49
CA ASP A 104 -2.65 16.03 -15.07
C ASP A 104 -1.40 15.14 -15.12
N ASN A 105 -0.94 14.87 -16.35
CA ASN A 105 0.11 13.89 -16.69
C ASN A 105 1.53 14.30 -16.25
N GLN A 106 1.71 15.48 -15.63
CA GLN A 106 3.05 16.02 -15.34
C GLN A 106 3.64 15.60 -13.98
N ILE A 107 2.84 15.12 -13.02
CA ILE A 107 3.36 14.76 -11.67
C ILE A 107 3.85 13.30 -11.62
N THR A 108 3.32 12.41 -12.46
CA THR A 108 3.57 10.97 -12.41
C THR A 108 4.94 10.54 -12.93
N GLN A 109 5.59 11.34 -13.79
CA GLN A 109 6.95 11.05 -14.24
C GLN A 109 8.03 11.36 -13.20
N ARG A 110 7.89 12.46 -12.45
CA ARG A 110 8.98 12.99 -11.61
C ARG A 110 9.05 12.41 -10.20
N VAL A 111 7.94 11.88 -9.69
CA VAL A 111 7.81 11.44 -8.28
C VAL A 111 7.95 9.91 -8.10
N TYR A 112 7.79 9.11 -9.16
CA TYR A 112 7.52 7.66 -9.01
C TYR A 112 8.65 6.72 -9.47
N ARG A 113 9.71 7.22 -10.12
CA ARG A 113 10.93 6.43 -10.40
C ARG A 113 11.94 6.56 -9.25
N ARG A 114 11.80 5.71 -8.22
CA ARG A 114 12.90 5.37 -7.28
C ARG A 114 13.04 3.86 -7.12
N VAL A 115 12.93 3.14 -8.22
CA VAL A 115 13.42 1.76 -8.34
C VAL A 115 14.52 1.83 -9.40
N GLY A 116 15.73 1.43 -9.04
CA GLY A 116 16.89 1.48 -9.92
C GLY A 116 16.54 0.87 -11.28
N GLU A 117 16.79 1.64 -12.33
CA GLU A 117 16.69 1.14 -13.70
C GLU A 117 17.58 -0.09 -13.81
N VAL A 118 16.96 -1.25 -14.06
CA VAL A 118 17.67 -2.37 -14.69
C VAL A 118 17.84 -1.97 -16.16
N VAL A 119 18.89 -1.19 -16.42
CA VAL A 119 19.38 -0.96 -17.77
C VAL A 119 20.01 -2.25 -18.28
N LYS A 120 19.59 -2.71 -19.46
CA LYS A 120 20.36 -3.71 -20.21
C LYS A 120 21.68 -3.05 -20.63
N PRO A 121 22.84 -3.65 -20.37
CA PRO A 121 24.10 -3.12 -20.90
C PRO A 121 24.05 -3.18 -22.42
N THR A 122 24.51 -2.11 -23.05
CA THR A 122 24.51 -1.91 -24.49
C THR A 122 25.39 -2.93 -25.21
N ARG A 123 24.77 -3.71 -26.10
CA ARG A 123 25.13 -3.85 -27.52
C ARG A 123 23.87 -4.17 -28.31
#